data_AF-A0A935GXP6-F1
#
_entry.id   AF-A0A935GXP6-F1
#
_cell.length_a   1.000
_cell.length_b   1.000
_cell.length_c   1.000
_cell.angle_alpha   90.00
_cell.angle_beta   90.00
_cell.angle_gamma   90.00
#
_symmetry.space_group_name_H-M   'P 1'
#
loop_
_entity.id
_entity.type
_entity.pdbx_description
1 polymer ?
#
loop_
_entity_poly.entity_id
_entity_poly.type
_entity_poly.pdbx_seq_one_letter_code
_entity_poly.pdbx_strand_id
1 'polypeptide(L)'
;MNLRHHEQNEYAPGLADVQCVATAVEESWNGETIAEFLRKVFAKVGFLPAAFLKDGGTDLEKAIRLLNEQGTSLECIDDLSHMVANLFKHEYAEGSVV
;
A
#
# COMPACT_ATOMS: atom_id res chain seq x y z
N MET A 1 4.49 10.48 1.27
CA MET A 1 4.89 10.95 -0.07
C MET A 1 4.01 12.13 -0.44
N ASN A 2 4.59 13.18 -1.02
CA ASN A 2 3.85 14.34 -1.51
C ASN A 2 3.25 14.03 -2.89
N LEU A 3 1.94 14.23 -3.08
CA LEU A 3 1.25 13.98 -4.35
C LEU A 3 1.77 14.85 -5.51
N ARG A 4 2.31 16.03 -5.18
CA ARG A 4 2.89 16.97 -6.15
C ARG A 4 4.39 16.77 -6.35
N HIS A 5 4.96 15.65 -5.92
CA HIS A 5 6.40 15.40 -6.03
C HIS A 5 6.88 15.54 -7.49
N HIS A 6 6.13 15.03 -8.46
CA HIS A 6 6.46 15.09 -9.89
C HIS A 6 6.44 16.52 -10.48
N GLU A 7 5.71 17.46 -9.86
CA GLU A 7 5.68 18.87 -10.26
C GLU A 7 6.88 19.64 -9.69
N GLN A 8 7.43 19.15 -8.58
CA GLN A 8 8.42 19.87 -7.75
C GLN A 8 9.84 19.34 -7.92
N ASN A 9 10.01 18.12 -8.45
CA ASN A 9 11.28 17.43 -8.54
C ASN A 9 11.42 16.75 -9.91
N GLU A 10 12.64 16.77 -10.45
CA GLU A 10 12.98 16.11 -11.73
C GLU A 10 13.38 14.64 -11.56
N TYR A 11 13.22 14.09 -10.35
CA TYR A 11 13.58 12.72 -10.01
C TYR A 11 12.37 11.98 -9.41
N ALA A 12 12.43 10.65 -9.39
CA ALA A 12 11.39 9.83 -8.78
C ALA A 12 11.52 9.83 -7.25
N PRO A 13 10.43 9.69 -6.47
CA PRO A 13 10.50 9.68 -5.02
C PRO A 13 11.51 8.65 -4.49
N GLY A 14 12.46 9.11 -3.68
CA GLY A 14 13.42 8.29 -2.97
C GLY A 14 13.13 8.21 -1.47
N LEU A 15 14.03 7.55 -0.73
CA LEU A 15 13.90 7.41 0.73
C LEU A 15 13.90 8.76 1.47
N ALA A 16 14.59 9.77 0.91
CA ALA A 16 14.63 11.12 1.48
C ALA A 16 13.28 11.86 1.34
N ASP A 17 12.40 11.44 0.42
CA ASP A 17 11.12 12.08 0.12
C ASP A 17 9.93 11.42 0.84
N VAL A 18 10.22 10.42 1.69
CA VAL A 18 9.23 9.67 2.45
C VAL A 18 9.56 9.67 3.94
N GLN A 19 8.52 9.51 4.76
CA GLN A 19 8.65 9.35 6.19
C GLN A 19 7.94 8.07 6.59
N CYS A 20 8.62 7.23 7.38
CA CYS A 20 7.97 6.11 8.03
C CYS A 20 7.06 6.64 9.14
N VAL A 21 5.75 6.44 8.97
CA VAL A 21 4.73 6.93 9.92
C VAL A 21 4.45 5.91 11.02
N ALA A 22 4.47 4.62 10.69
CA ALA A 22 4.23 3.54 11.63
C ALA A 22 4.77 2.21 11.09
N THR A 23 5.12 1.30 12.01
CA THR A 23 5.49 -0.10 11.74
C THR A 23 4.90 -0.97 12.84
N ALA A 24 4.44 -2.17 12.47
CA ALA A 24 3.97 -3.17 13.42
C ALA A 24 4.37 -4.57 12.94
N VAL A 25 4.46 -5.51 13.87
CA VAL A 25 4.77 -6.91 13.63
C VAL A 25 3.68 -7.74 14.28
N GLU A 26 3.15 -8.69 13.52
CA GLU A 26 2.14 -9.66 13.96
C GLU A 26 2.49 -11.02 13.34
N GLU A 27 2.02 -12.12 13.95
CA GLU A 27 2.21 -13.46 13.39
C GLU A 27 1.57 -13.62 12.00
N SER A 28 0.44 -12.93 11.79
CA SER A 28 -0.25 -12.86 10.51
C SER A 28 -1.07 -11.58 10.43
N TRP A 29 -1.19 -11.04 9.22
CA TRP A 29 -2.03 -9.89 8.92
C TRP A 29 -3.24 -10.32 8.08
N ASN A 30 -4.37 -9.67 8.33
CA ASN A 30 -5.59 -9.78 7.52
C ASN A 30 -6.28 -8.42 7.46
N GLY A 31 -7.32 -8.29 6.64
CA GLY A 31 -8.03 -7.00 6.49
C GLY A 31 -8.53 -6.38 7.80
N GLU A 32 -9.01 -7.18 8.77
CA GLU A 32 -9.49 -6.67 10.07
C GLU A 32 -8.36 -6.10 10.93
N THR A 33 -7.26 -6.84 11.07
CA THR A 33 -6.09 -6.42 11.86
C THR A 33 -5.40 -5.22 11.24
N ILE A 34 -5.30 -5.16 9.91
CA ILE A 34 -4.80 -3.99 9.18
C ILE A 34 -5.71 -2.78 9.42
N ALA A 35 -7.05 -2.92 9.32
CA ALA A 35 -7.97 -1.81 9.55
C ALA A 35 -7.87 -1.27 10.98
N GLU A 36 -7.72 -2.14 11.97
CA GLU A 36 -7.49 -1.72 13.35
C GLU A 36 -6.16 -0.98 13.53
N PHE A 37 -5.09 -1.50 12.92
CA PHE A 37 -3.79 -0.84 12.96
C PHE A 37 -3.85 0.54 12.31
N LEU A 38 -4.40 0.66 11.11
CA LEU A 38 -4.55 1.94 10.40
C LEU A 38 -5.36 2.95 11.20
N ARG A 39 -6.45 2.53 11.85
CA ARG A 39 -7.23 3.39 12.75
C ARG A 39 -6.39 3.95 13.91
N LYS A 40 -5.54 3.13 14.53
CA LYS A 40 -4.59 3.58 15.57
C LYS A 40 -3.57 4.56 15.00
N VAL A 41 -3.08 4.32 13.78
CA VAL A 41 -2.13 5.22 13.10
C VAL A 41 -2.79 6.57 12.81
N PHE A 42 -3.97 6.60 12.21
CA PHE A 42 -4.70 7.84 11.90
C PHE A 42 -4.98 8.67 13.16
N ALA A 43 -5.43 8.02 14.24
CA ALA A 43 -5.64 8.68 15.52
C ALA A 43 -4.35 9.30 16.09
N LYS A 44 -3.19 8.67 15.85
CA LYS A 44 -1.89 9.15 16.32
C LYS A 44 -1.32 10.28 15.46
N VAL A 45 -1.49 10.22 14.14
CA VAL A 45 -0.88 11.20 13.21
C VAL A 45 -1.80 12.37 12.86
N GLY A 46 -3.10 12.22 13.12
CA GLY A 46 -4.09 13.27 12.94
C GLY A 46 -4.47 13.56 11.49
N PHE A 47 -4.05 12.73 10.53
CA PHE A 47 -4.40 12.87 9.13
C PHE A 47 -4.74 11.52 8.49
N LEU A 48 -5.50 11.58 7.41
CA LEU A 48 -5.76 10.46 6.50
C LEU A 48 -4.90 10.64 5.24
N PRO A 49 -4.32 9.56 4.68
CA PRO A 49 -3.65 9.66 3.39
C PRO A 49 -4.69 9.89 2.29
N ALA A 50 -4.26 10.50 1.19
CA ALA A 50 -5.11 10.68 0.02
C ALA A 50 -5.43 9.34 -0.68
N ALA A 51 -4.47 8.42 -0.69
CA ALA A 51 -4.62 7.08 -1.25
C ALA A 51 -3.60 6.10 -0.64
N PHE A 52 -3.89 4.82 -0.76
CA PHE A 52 -2.98 3.71 -0.47
C PHE A 52 -2.45 3.13 -1.79
N LEU A 53 -1.19 2.73 -1.81
CA LEU A 53 -0.59 1.97 -2.90
C LEU A 53 -0.42 0.52 -2.46
N LYS A 54 -0.92 -0.44 -3.22
CA LYS A 54 -0.84 -1.89 -2.90
C LYS A 54 -0.10 -2.69 -3.95
N ASP A 55 0.56 -3.75 -3.53
CA ASP A 55 1.34 -4.68 -4.36
C ASP A 55 0.52 -5.89 -4.83
N GLY A 56 -0.81 -5.79 -4.90
CA GLY A 56 -1.69 -6.87 -5.36
C GLY A 56 -2.19 -7.83 -4.27
N GLY A 57 -1.78 -7.67 -3.01
CA GLY A 57 -2.43 -8.33 -1.88
C GLY A 57 -3.88 -7.84 -1.67
N THR A 58 -4.76 -8.71 -1.19
CA THR A 58 -6.19 -8.40 -0.99
C THR A 58 -6.52 -7.92 0.43
N ASP A 59 -5.66 -8.16 1.41
CA ASP A 59 -5.92 -7.79 2.81
C ASP A 59 -5.96 -6.28 3.04
N LEU A 60 -5.04 -5.53 2.44
CA LEU A 60 -5.07 -4.06 2.51
C LEU A 60 -6.36 -3.51 1.87
N GLU A 61 -6.76 -4.06 0.71
CA GLU A 61 -8.01 -3.67 0.05
C GLU A 61 -9.24 -3.95 0.92
N LYS A 62 -9.28 -5.12 1.56
CA LYS A 62 -10.32 -5.46 2.55
C LYS A 62 -10.33 -4.48 3.72
N ALA A 63 -9.17 -4.11 4.25
CA ALA A 63 -9.05 -3.15 5.34
C ALA A 63 -9.61 -1.77 4.96
N ILE A 64 -9.26 -1.27 3.77
CA ILE A 64 -9.77 0.00 3.24
C ILE A 64 -11.29 -0.04 3.07
N ARG A 65 -11.84 -1.14 2.55
CA ARG A 65 -13.30 -1.33 2.46
C ARG A 65 -13.98 -1.25 3.83
N LEU A 66 -13.45 -1.96 4.84
CA LEU A 66 -13.99 -1.96 6.20
C LEU A 66 -13.95 -0.56 6.84
N LEU A 67 -12.92 0.23 6.57
CA LEU A 67 -12.82 1.62 7.03
C LEU A 67 -13.85 2.51 6.32
N ASN A 68 -14.02 2.34 5.00
CA ASN A 68 -14.98 3.12 4.22
C ASN A 68 -16.43 2.84 4.62
N GLU A 69 -16.76 1.60 4.99
CA GLU A 69 -18.06 1.25 5.59
C GLU A 69 -18.35 2.02 6.89
N GLN A 70 -17.32 2.53 7.57
CA GLN A 70 -17.42 3.35 8.78
C GLN A 70 -17.45 4.86 8.49
N GLY A 71 -17.57 5.26 7.21
CA GLY A 71 -17.71 6.65 6.79
C GLY A 71 -16.42 7.34 6.35
N THR A 72 -15.32 6.60 6.15
CA THR A 72 -14.14 7.15 5.45
C THR A 72 -14.32 7.09 3.93
N SER A 73 -13.48 7.81 3.20
CA SER A 73 -13.42 7.78 1.73
C SER A 73 -11.97 7.61 1.27
N LEU A 74 -11.38 6.48 1.64
CA LEU A 74 -10.00 6.11 1.34
C LEU A 74 -9.95 5.37 0.00
N GLU A 75 -9.00 5.76 -0.85
CA GLU A 75 -8.75 5.13 -2.15
C GLU A 75 -7.56 4.17 -2.08
N CYS A 76 -7.58 3.15 -2.94
CA CYS A 76 -6.50 2.18 -3.10
C CYS A 76 -6.09 2.11 -4.57
N ILE A 77 -4.79 2.18 -4.82
CA ILE A 77 -4.17 2.18 -6.14
C ILE A 77 -3.33 0.92 -6.25
N ASP A 78 -3.49 0.19 -7.35
CA ASP A 78 -2.66 -0.98 -7.66
C ASP A 78 -1.29 -0.58 -8.21
N ASP A 79 -0.25 -1.24 -7.71
CA ASP A 79 1.08 -1.20 -8.29
C ASP A 79 1.10 -2.03 -9.59
N LEU A 80 0.97 -1.31 -10.71
CA LEU A 80 1.06 -1.88 -12.05
C LEU A 80 2.39 -2.62 -12.28
N SER A 81 3.50 -2.15 -11.72
CA SER A 81 4.80 -2.80 -11.89
C SER A 81 4.81 -4.16 -11.20
N HIS A 82 4.17 -4.27 -10.04
CA HIS A 82 4.00 -5.55 -9.37
C HIS A 82 3.12 -6.51 -10.18
N MET A 83 2.00 -6.03 -10.74
CA MET A 83 1.12 -6.85 -11.58
C MET A 83 1.87 -7.39 -12.81
N VAL A 84 2.61 -6.53 -13.50
CA VAL A 84 3.44 -6.92 -14.66
C VAL A 84 4.52 -7.92 -14.26
N ALA A 85 5.19 -7.72 -13.11
CA ALA A 85 6.19 -8.67 -12.62
C ALA A 85 5.59 -10.05 -12.34
N ASN A 86 4.38 -10.13 -11.78
CA ASN A 86 3.69 -11.40 -11.55
C ASN A 86 3.27 -12.07 -12.86
N LEU A 87 2.85 -11.30 -13.86
CA LEU A 87 2.59 -11.82 -15.21
C LEU A 87 3.85 -12.46 -15.80
N PHE A 88 4.99 -11.77 -15.75
CA PHE A 88 6.27 -12.33 -16.22
C PHE A 88 6.68 -13.58 -15.46
N LYS A 89 6.53 -13.59 -14.12
CA LYS A 89 6.82 -14.78 -13.31
C LYS A 89 5.96 -15.96 -13.73
N HIS A 90 4.67 -15.76 -13.97
CA HIS A 90 3.76 -16.82 -14.39
C HIS A 90 4.11 -17.35 -15.79
N GLU A 91 4.34 -16.45 -16.74
CA GLU A 91 4.62 -16.81 -18.14
C GLU A 91 5.95 -17.56 -18.31
N TYR A 92 6.96 -17.18 -17.52
CA TYR A 92 8.32 -17.72 -17.64
C TYR A 92 8.74 -18.58 -16.44
N ALA A 93 7.79 -19.05 -15.61
CA ALA A 93 8.07 -19.95 -14.48
C ALA A 93 8.67 -21.30 -14.92
N GLU A 94 8.43 -21.73 -16.16
CA GLU A 94 9.02 -22.95 -16.71
C GLU A 94 10.32 -22.65 -17.48
N GLY A 95 11.44 -22.70 -16.75
CA GLY A 95 12.80 -22.58 -17.30
C GLY A 95 13.92 -23.16 -16.42
N SER A 96 13.61 -23.74 -15.24
CA SER A 96 14.62 -24.43 -14.41
C SER A 96 14.78 -25.89 -14.86
N VAL A 97 15.39 -26.09 -16.03
CA VAL A 97 16.11 -27.33 -16.33
C VAL A 97 17.57 -26.95 -16.52
N VAL A 98 18.36 -27.16 -15.46
CA VAL A 98 19.81 -27.31 -15.55
C VAL A 98 20.14 -28.71 -15.06
#